data_AF-H2XNU7-F1
#
_entry.id   AF-H2XNU7-F1
#
_cell.length_a   1.000
_cell.length_b   1.000
_cell.length_c   1.000
_cell.angle_alpha   90.00
_cell.angle_beta   90.00
_cell.angle_gamma   90.00
#
_symmetry.space_group_name_H-M   'P 1'
#
loop_
_entity.id
_entity.type
_entity.pdbx_description
1 polymer ?
#
loop_
_entity_poly.entity_id
_entity_poly.type
_entity_poly.pdbx_seq_one_letter_code
_entity_poly.pdbx_strand_id
1 'polypeptide(L)'
;MDPALTINGTYSCSCSGGMMRCSAIDIPCCDTETGQWVNRDEKFFVMSNSFSAKCVCQRGRQRYSHCISLETPGGQQGRCYDSRGSRHVDVGSNFQQDRGYRGIWSCTCNRSLRLICRYVSSSRQG
;
A
#
# COMPACT_ATOMS: atom_id res chain seq x y z
N MET A 1 21.75 -5.02 -17.13
CA MET A 1 20.79 -3.91 -16.95
C MET A 1 20.08 -3.73 -18.27
N ASP A 2 18.75 -3.77 -18.29
CA ASP A 2 17.99 -3.50 -19.50
C ASP A 2 18.02 -1.97 -19.76
N PRO A 3 18.61 -1.50 -20.88
CA PRO A 3 18.70 -0.08 -21.18
C PRO A 3 17.31 0.57 -21.38
N ALA A 4 16.24 -0.20 -21.60
CA ALA A 4 14.88 0.34 -21.68
C ALA A 4 14.34 0.82 -20.30
N LEU A 5 14.88 0.29 -19.20
CA LEU A 5 14.39 0.54 -17.82
C LEU A 5 15.26 1.52 -17.03
N THR A 6 16.31 2.10 -17.64
CA THR A 6 17.24 2.99 -16.94
C THR A 6 17.32 4.34 -17.66
N ILE A 7 17.05 5.43 -16.94
CA ILE A 7 17.14 6.80 -17.47
C ILE A 7 17.97 7.68 -16.54
N ASN A 8 18.78 8.56 -17.14
CA ASN A 8 19.48 9.65 -16.46
C ASN A 8 18.69 10.95 -16.62
N GLY A 9 18.74 11.84 -15.63
CA GLY A 9 18.07 13.14 -15.70
C GLY A 9 18.73 14.22 -14.87
N THR A 10 18.25 15.44 -15.05
CA THR A 10 18.67 16.66 -14.39
C THR A 10 18.03 16.78 -13.00
N TYR A 11 18.87 17.05 -12.01
CA TYR A 11 18.46 17.35 -10.65
C TYR A 11 18.91 18.76 -10.26
N SER A 12 18.11 19.42 -9.44
CA SER A 12 18.49 20.65 -8.73
C SER A 12 18.61 20.32 -7.26
N CYS A 13 19.76 20.63 -6.67
CA CYS A 13 20.00 20.48 -5.26
C CYS A 13 20.18 21.85 -4.60
N SER A 14 19.60 22.02 -3.43
CA SER A 14 19.84 23.17 -2.55
C SER A 14 20.49 22.69 -1.25
N CYS A 15 21.40 23.50 -0.70
CA CYS A 15 22.04 23.25 0.58
C CYS A 15 21.69 24.41 1.52
N SER A 16 21.11 24.10 2.68
CA SER A 16 20.79 25.10 3.71
C SER A 16 20.88 24.45 5.09
N GLY A 17 21.53 25.12 6.05
CA GLY A 17 21.71 24.61 7.41
C GLY A 17 22.43 23.26 7.50
N GLY A 18 23.34 22.96 6.56
CA GLY A 18 24.02 21.66 6.48
C GLY A 18 23.17 20.51 5.91
N MET A 19 21.94 20.78 5.46
CA MET A 19 21.07 19.79 4.83
C MET A 19 21.01 20.01 3.31
N MET A 20 21.29 18.94 2.56
CA MET A 20 21.12 18.92 1.10
C MET A 20 19.74 18.38 0.73
N ARG A 21 19.02 19.08 -0.14
CA ARG A 21 17.74 18.65 -0.72
C ARG A 21 17.82 18.69 -2.24
N CYS A 22 17.71 17.53 -2.86
CA CYS A 22 17.70 17.39 -4.31
C CYS A 22 16.29 17.09 -4.85
N SER A 23 15.91 17.77 -5.91
CA SER A 23 14.68 17.54 -6.67
C SER A 23 15.05 17.19 -8.11
N ALA A 24 14.54 16.08 -8.61
CA ALA A 24 14.65 15.77 -10.03
C ALA A 24 13.65 16.64 -10.82
N ILE A 25 14.10 17.29 -11.89
CA ILE A 25 13.30 18.29 -12.60
C ILE A 25 12.64 17.69 -13.85
N ASP A 26 13.41 16.92 -14.61
CA ASP A 26 13.05 16.41 -15.93
C ASP A 26 12.79 14.91 -15.96
N ILE A 27 13.00 14.20 -14.86
CA ILE A 27 12.83 12.74 -14.81
C ILE A 27 11.34 12.39 -15.02
N PRO A 28 11.01 11.62 -16.08
CA PRO A 28 9.65 11.15 -16.36
C PRO A 28 9.19 10.10 -15.34
N CYS A 29 7.89 9.79 -15.33
CA CYS A 29 7.36 8.70 -14.51
C CYS A 29 7.47 7.37 -15.28
N CYS A 30 7.64 6.26 -14.57
CA CYS A 30 7.66 4.92 -15.18
C CYS A 30 6.28 4.29 -15.04
N ASP A 31 5.67 3.93 -16.16
CA ASP A 31 4.44 3.15 -16.19
C ASP A 31 4.76 1.69 -15.88
N THR A 32 4.25 1.20 -14.75
CA THR A 32 4.50 -0.17 -14.28
C THR A 32 3.78 -1.25 -15.08
N GLU A 33 2.74 -0.91 -15.86
CA GLU A 33 2.02 -1.84 -16.72
C GLU A 33 2.76 -2.08 -18.03
N THR A 34 3.23 -1.01 -18.68
CA THR A 34 3.86 -1.09 -20.00
C THR A 34 5.39 -1.10 -19.95
N GLY A 35 5.98 -0.73 -18.81
CA GLY A 35 7.42 -0.50 -18.67
C GLY A 35 7.93 0.74 -19.40
N GLN A 36 7.03 1.63 -19.87
CA GLN A 36 7.38 2.82 -20.64
C GLN A 36 7.48 4.07 -19.77
N TRP A 37 8.26 5.04 -20.24
CA TRP A 37 8.37 6.35 -19.61
C TRP A 37 7.24 7.26 -20.08
N VAL A 38 6.55 7.89 -19.13
CA VAL A 38 5.50 8.88 -19.38
C VAL A 38 5.94 10.28 -18.96
N ASN A 39 5.50 11.28 -19.72
CA ASN A 39 5.79 12.67 -19.48
C ASN A 39 4.86 13.29 -18.44
N ARG A 40 5.11 14.57 -18.15
CA ARG A 40 4.27 15.35 -17.24
C ARG A 40 2.83 15.36 -17.73
N ASP A 41 1.90 15.31 -16.79
CA ASP A 41 0.45 15.38 -16.98
C ASP A 41 -0.15 14.18 -17.74
N GLU A 42 0.68 13.22 -18.15
CA GLU A 42 0.23 11.94 -18.69
C GLU A 42 -0.20 10.99 -17.58
N LYS A 43 -1.18 10.14 -17.91
CA LYS A 43 -1.68 9.11 -17.00
C LYS A 43 -0.82 7.86 -17.12
N PHE A 44 -0.47 7.28 -15.98
CA PHE A 44 0.33 6.05 -15.93
C PHE A 44 -0.10 5.15 -14.79
N PHE A 45 0.27 3.87 -14.90
CA PHE A 45 0.03 2.90 -13.85
C PHE A 45 1.14 2.91 -12.81
N VAL A 46 0.72 3.04 -11.55
CA VAL A 46 1.56 2.84 -10.39
C VAL A 46 1.13 1.57 -9.69
N MET A 47 2.08 0.67 -9.50
CA MET A 47 1.90 -0.53 -8.69
C MET A 47 2.88 -0.52 -7.53
N SER A 48 2.36 -0.65 -6.32
CA SER A 48 3.14 -0.93 -5.12
C SER A 48 2.57 -2.14 -4.41
N ASN A 49 3.29 -2.64 -3.40
CA ASN A 49 2.85 -3.78 -2.60
C ASN A 49 1.49 -3.59 -1.91
N SER A 50 1.00 -2.36 -1.77
CA SER A 50 -0.23 -2.04 -1.03
C SER A 50 -1.29 -1.32 -1.86
N PHE A 51 -0.99 -0.92 -3.11
CA PHE A 51 -1.98 -0.28 -3.97
C PHE A 51 -1.63 -0.40 -5.46
N SER A 52 -2.67 -0.47 -6.27
CA SER A 52 -2.62 -0.26 -7.72
C SER A 52 -3.51 0.92 -8.07
N ALA A 53 -2.97 1.88 -8.82
CA ALA A 53 -3.71 3.08 -9.20
C ALA A 53 -3.25 3.61 -10.56
N LYS A 54 -4.17 4.31 -11.24
CA LYS A 54 -3.83 5.15 -12.38
C LYS A 54 -3.68 6.58 -11.90
N CYS A 55 -2.47 7.12 -12.02
CA CYS A 55 -2.13 8.45 -11.52
C CYS A 55 -1.70 9.38 -12.66
N VAL A 56 -1.67 10.68 -12.39
CA VAL A 56 -1.14 11.70 -13.30
C VAL A 56 0.29 12.02 -12.90
N CYS A 57 1.23 11.91 -13.86
CA CYS A 57 2.64 12.16 -13.63
C CYS A 57 2.91 13.66 -13.39
N GLN A 58 3.64 13.99 -12.33
CA GLN A 58 4.04 15.38 -12.03
C GLN A 58 5.50 15.67 -12.36
N ARG A 59 6.23 14.69 -12.92
CA ARG A 59 7.70 14.64 -13.07
C ARG A 59 8.45 14.80 -11.74
N GLY A 60 9.71 14.40 -11.76
CA GLY A 60 10.60 14.47 -10.61
C GLY A 60 10.37 13.33 -9.63
N ARG A 61 11.40 12.50 -9.45
CA ARG A 61 11.52 11.39 -8.49
C ARG A 61 10.17 10.75 -8.07
N GLN A 62 9.44 10.23 -9.05
CA GLN A 62 8.17 9.52 -8.86
C GLN A 62 7.06 10.35 -8.19
N ARG A 63 7.02 11.66 -8.40
CA ARG A 63 5.87 12.48 -7.99
C ARG A 63 4.71 12.25 -8.93
N TYR A 64 3.56 11.96 -8.34
CA TYR A 64 2.30 11.79 -9.03
C TYR A 64 1.16 12.37 -8.21
N SER A 65 0.04 12.62 -8.88
CA SER A 65 -1.15 13.26 -8.33
C SER A 65 -2.41 12.65 -8.94
N HIS A 66 -3.59 13.02 -8.44
CA HIS A 66 -4.88 12.62 -9.03
C HIS A 66 -4.97 11.11 -9.31
N CYS A 67 -4.60 10.31 -8.32
CA CYS A 67 -4.64 8.86 -8.42
C CYS A 67 -6.07 8.33 -8.29
N ILE A 68 -6.47 7.52 -9.25
CA ILE A 68 -7.69 6.72 -9.21
C ILE A 68 -7.26 5.31 -8.87
N SER A 69 -7.62 4.84 -7.67
CA SER A 69 -7.40 3.44 -7.29
C SER A 69 -8.09 2.55 -8.30
N LEU A 70 -7.31 1.68 -8.91
CA LEU A 70 -7.87 0.62 -9.72
C LEU A 70 -8.18 -0.49 -8.74
N GLU A 71 -9.44 -0.58 -8.34
CA GLU A 71 -9.95 -1.80 -7.76
C GLU A 71 -9.61 -2.91 -8.75
N THR A 72 -8.59 -3.71 -8.43
CA THR A 72 -8.34 -4.91 -9.21
C THR A 72 -9.63 -5.71 -9.15
N PRO A 73 -10.14 -6.32 -10.24
CA PRO A 73 -11.24 -7.29 -10.19
C PRO A 73 -10.95 -8.56 -9.34
N GLY A 74 -9.85 -8.55 -8.59
CA GLY A 74 -9.48 -9.45 -7.50
C GLY A 74 -8.55 -8.72 -6.52
N GLY A 75 -8.92 -7.50 -6.14
CA GLY A 75 -8.11 -6.55 -5.37
C GLY A 75 -7.43 -7.23 -4.20
N GLN A 76 -6.15 -6.93 -3.97
CA GLN A 76 -5.46 -7.37 -2.77
C GLN A 76 -6.33 -7.02 -1.58
N GLN A 77 -6.93 -8.08 -1.06
CA GLN A 77 -7.90 -8.04 0.01
C GLN A 77 -7.21 -7.32 1.14
N GLY A 78 -7.76 -6.19 1.58
CA GLY A 78 -7.37 -5.63 2.86
C GLY A 78 -7.51 -6.77 3.86
N ARG A 79 -6.40 -7.25 4.41
CA ARG A 79 -6.39 -8.37 5.34
C ARG A 79 -5.78 -7.90 6.64
N CYS A 80 -6.44 -8.20 7.74
CA CYS A 80 -5.85 -8.05 9.06
C CYS A 80 -5.03 -9.29 9.39
N TYR A 81 -3.92 -9.12 10.11
CA TYR A 81 -3.18 -10.25 10.65
C TYR A 81 -3.70 -10.60 12.05
N ASP A 82 -4.17 -11.83 12.22
CA ASP A 82 -4.53 -12.43 13.51
C ASP A 82 -3.33 -13.22 14.04
N SER A 83 -2.58 -12.60 14.95
CA SER A 83 -1.38 -13.19 15.54
C SER A 83 -1.64 -14.41 16.43
N ARG A 84 -2.88 -14.61 16.88
CA ARG A 84 -3.27 -15.75 17.73
C ARG A 84 -3.64 -16.97 16.89
N GLY A 85 -4.33 -16.77 15.78
CA GLY A 85 -4.65 -17.81 14.80
C GLY A 85 -3.57 -18.00 13.73
N SER A 86 -2.50 -17.21 13.77
CA SER A 86 -1.41 -17.17 12.78
C SER A 86 -1.92 -17.08 11.33
N ARG A 87 -2.96 -16.28 11.10
CA ARG A 87 -3.65 -16.20 9.80
C ARG A 87 -3.97 -14.78 9.38
N HIS A 88 -4.14 -14.59 8.09
CA HIS A 88 -4.70 -13.36 7.53
C HIS A 88 -6.22 -13.51 7.38
N VAL A 89 -6.96 -12.45 7.70
CA VAL A 89 -8.43 -12.42 7.63
C VAL A 89 -8.89 -11.24 6.79
N ASP A 90 -9.86 -11.46 5.91
CA ASP A 90 -10.33 -10.42 5.00
C ASP A 90 -11.09 -9.32 5.75
N VAL A 91 -10.95 -8.07 5.29
CA VAL A 91 -11.72 -6.92 5.77
C VAL A 91 -13.22 -7.23 5.71
N GLY A 92 -13.93 -6.90 6.79
CA GLY A 92 -15.35 -7.20 6.97
C GLY A 92 -15.62 -8.57 7.59
N SER A 93 -14.63 -9.46 7.65
CA SER A 93 -14.78 -10.76 8.30
C SER A 93 -15.01 -10.60 9.80
N ASN A 94 -15.93 -11.41 10.31
CA ASN A 94 -16.21 -11.57 11.74
C ASN A 94 -15.97 -13.04 12.12
N PHE A 95 -15.24 -13.29 13.19
CA PHE A 95 -14.99 -14.65 13.67
C PHE A 95 -14.87 -14.70 15.19
N GLN A 96 -15.11 -15.87 15.76
CA GLN A 96 -14.82 -16.14 17.15
C GLN A 96 -13.44 -16.78 17.31
N GLN A 97 -12.77 -16.44 18.40
CA GLN A 97 -11.47 -16.99 18.75
C GLN A 97 -11.49 -17.40 20.22
N ASP A 98 -11.35 -18.70 20.47
CA ASP A 98 -11.09 -19.21 21.81
C ASP A 98 -9.63 -18.92 22.17
N ARG A 99 -9.42 -18.21 23.29
CA ARG A 99 -8.09 -17.84 23.80
C ARG A 99 -7.73 -18.61 25.07
N GLY A 100 -8.26 -19.83 25.22
CA GLY A 100 -8.04 -20.69 26.39
C GLY A 100 -8.58 -20.00 27.64
N TYR A 101 -7.79 -19.92 28.71
CA TYR A 101 -8.16 -19.27 29.98
C TYR A 101 -8.67 -17.82 29.85
N ARG A 102 -8.41 -17.13 28.74
CA ARG A 102 -8.91 -15.77 28.47
C ARG A 102 -10.32 -15.74 27.86
N GLY A 103 -10.95 -16.89 27.65
CA GLY A 103 -12.29 -17.03 27.12
C GLY A 103 -12.41 -16.86 25.60
N ILE A 104 -13.65 -16.76 25.14
CA ILE A 104 -14.05 -16.61 23.74
C ILE A 104 -14.15 -15.13 23.40
N TRP A 105 -13.52 -14.74 22.29
CA TRP A 105 -13.48 -13.37 21.78
C TRP A 105 -14.13 -13.30 20.41
N SER A 106 -14.93 -12.26 20.16
CA SER A 106 -15.44 -11.93 18.83
C SER A 106 -14.52 -10.89 18.20
N CYS A 107 -13.95 -11.23 17.03
CA CYS A 107 -13.00 -10.42 16.32
C CYS A 107 -13.56 -9.96 14.97
N THR A 108 -13.29 -8.70 14.61
CA THR A 108 -13.66 -8.10 13.33
C THR A 108 -12.44 -7.43 12.69
N CYS A 109 -12.21 -7.70 11.42
CA CYS A 109 -11.23 -6.93 10.62
C CYS A 109 -11.93 -5.72 9.99
N ASN A 110 -11.57 -4.51 10.42
CA ASN A 110 -12.21 -3.29 9.93
C ASN A 110 -11.55 -2.75 8.65
N ARG A 111 -12.22 -1.80 7.97
CA ARG A 111 -11.70 -1.15 6.75
C ARG A 111 -10.39 -0.36 6.95
N SER A 112 -10.02 -0.06 8.20
CA SER A 112 -8.74 0.56 8.55
C SER A 112 -7.61 -0.46 8.76
N LEU A 113 -7.80 -1.72 8.35
CA LEU A 113 -6.85 -2.84 8.50
C LEU A 113 -6.49 -3.13 9.97
N ARG A 114 -7.41 -2.86 10.89
CA ARG A 114 -7.25 -3.17 12.31
C ARG A 114 -8.14 -4.34 12.70
N LEU A 115 -7.54 -5.32 13.39
CA LEU A 115 -8.27 -6.38 14.05
C LEU A 115 -8.76 -5.88 15.41
N ILE A 116 -10.07 -5.81 15.58
CA ILE A 116 -10.71 -5.42 16.85
C ILE A 116 -11.35 -6.67 17.44
N CYS A 117 -10.96 -7.04 18.66
CA CYS A 117 -11.54 -8.19 19.35
C CYS A 117 -12.20 -7.75 20.65
N ARG A 118 -13.42 -8.23 20.90
CA ARG A 118 -14.20 -8.00 22.12
C ARG A 118 -14.46 -9.31 22.84
N TYR A 119 -14.32 -9.31 24.16
CA TYR A 119 -14.65 -10.45 24.98
C TYR A 119 -16.14 -10.77 24.89
N VAL A 120 -16.48 -12.05 24.79
CA VAL A 120 -17.87 -12.53 24.70
C VAL A 120 -18.24 -13.30 25.96
N SER A 121 -17.49 -14.37 26.26
CA SER A 121 -17.79 -15.25 27.38
C SER A 121 -16.56 -16.06 27.79
N SER A 122 -16.59 -16.67 28.97
CA SER A 122 -15.57 -17.65 29.38
C SER A 122 -15.67 -18.90 28.51
N SER A 123 -14.53 -19.47 28.13
CA SER A 123 -14.45 -20.84 27.63
C SER A 123 -14.75 -21.75 28.83
N ARG A 124 -15.88 -22.46 28.78
CA ARG A 124 -16.19 -23.42 29.84
C ARG A 124 -15.11 -24.51 29.82
N GLN A 125 -14.34 -24.62 30.90
CA GLN A 125 -13.64 -25.86 31.22
C GLN A 125 -14.72 -26.88 31.58
N GLY A 126 -14.87 -27.90 30.74
CA GLY A 126 -15.42 -29.20 31.10
C GLY A 126 -14.27 -30.15 31.28
#